data_AF-A0A1G9YB31-F1
#
_entry.id   AF-A0A1G9YB31-F1
#
_cell.length_a   1.000
_cell.length_b   1.000
_cell.length_c   1.000
_cell.angle_alpha   90.00
_cell.angle_beta   90.00
_cell.angle_gamma   90.00
#
_symmetry.space_group_name_H-M   'P 1'
#
loop_
_entity.id
_entity.type
_entity.pdbx_description
1 polymer ?
#
loop_
_entity_poly.entity_id
_entity_poly.type
_entity_poly.pdbx_seq_one_letter_code
_entity_poly.pdbx_strand_id
1 'polypeptide(L)'
;MRLMSPSPARGDQWTFLTNHARVLLRIADDPEVRLRDLAAGIGITERAVQIIVADLEAAGYLTRTRVGRRNRYTIDPTVALRHPNEAGHPVGDLLTAFLHREDPPAPERAEADAAARP
;
A
#
# COMPACT_ATOMS: atom_id res chain seq x y z
N MET A 1 8.93 3.89 -23.23
CA MET A 1 7.88 3.08 -22.57
C MET A 1 8.57 1.91 -21.87
N ARG A 2 8.86 2.02 -20.56
CA ARG A 2 9.63 1.00 -19.83
C ARG A 2 8.67 -0.03 -19.24
N LEU A 3 8.70 -1.25 -19.77
CA LEU A 3 7.99 -2.39 -19.21
C LEU A 3 8.66 -2.78 -17.88
N MET A 4 7.94 -2.65 -16.77
CA MET A 4 8.38 -3.17 -15.48
C MET A 4 8.05 -4.66 -15.46
N SER A 5 9.04 -5.52 -15.72
CA SER A 5 8.87 -6.96 -15.57
C SER A 5 8.80 -7.31 -14.09
N PRO A 6 7.77 -8.02 -13.58
CA PRO A 6 7.82 -8.58 -12.24
C PRO A 6 8.83 -9.72 -12.22
N SER A 7 9.94 -9.53 -11.50
CA SER A 7 10.87 -10.61 -11.20
C SER A 7 10.20 -11.58 -10.22
N PRO A 8 10.22 -12.91 -10.45
CA PRO A 8 9.69 -13.85 -9.48
C PRO A 8 10.63 -13.82 -8.27
N ALA A 9 10.11 -13.38 -7.12
CA ALA A 9 10.80 -13.54 -5.85
C ALA A 9 10.91 -15.05 -5.56
N ARG A 10 11.99 -15.67 -6.05
CA ARG A 10 12.51 -16.93 -5.52
C ARG A 10 12.87 -16.67 -4.05
N GLY A 11 12.54 -17.63 -3.20
CA GLY A 11 12.52 -17.53 -1.73
C GLY A 11 13.72 -16.81 -1.10
N ASP A 12 13.44 -16.15 0.02
CA ASP A 12 14.38 -15.50 0.93
C ASP A 12 15.08 -14.20 0.47
N GLN A 13 14.42 -13.39 -0.35
CA GLN A 13 14.71 -11.94 -0.30
C GLN A 13 13.94 -11.33 0.86
N TRP A 14 14.67 -10.90 1.90
CA TRP A 14 14.10 -10.15 3.00
C TRP A 14 13.43 -8.88 2.46
N THR A 15 12.15 -8.70 2.77
CA THR A 15 11.39 -7.52 2.38
C THR A 15 11.02 -6.70 3.61
N PHE A 16 11.11 -5.38 3.49
CA PHE A 16 10.87 -4.47 4.61
C PHE A 16 9.43 -4.53 5.12
N LEU A 17 8.45 -4.48 4.22
CA LEU A 17 7.03 -4.53 4.57
C LEU A 17 6.56 -5.98 4.74
N THR A 18 5.76 -6.21 5.79
CA THR A 18 5.03 -7.46 5.98
C THR A 18 3.97 -7.65 4.89
N ASN A 19 3.52 -8.89 4.70
CA ASN A 19 2.41 -9.15 3.78
C ASN A 19 1.11 -8.44 4.20
N HIS A 20 0.88 -8.23 5.50
CA HIS A 20 -0.25 -7.45 6.01
C HIS A 20 -0.20 -6.01 5.51
N ALA A 21 0.94 -5.35 5.67
CA ALA A 21 1.14 -3.97 5.20
C ALA A 21 0.96 -3.88 3.68
N ARG A 22 1.52 -4.83 2.92
CA ARG A 22 1.38 -4.88 1.46
C ARG A 22 -0.06 -5.07 0.99
N VAL A 23 -0.82 -5.97 1.65
CA VAL A 23 -2.25 -6.15 1.36
C VAL A 23 -3.01 -4.86 1.64
N LEU A 24 -2.79 -4.24 2.80
CA LEU A 24 -3.48 -3.01 3.17
C LEU A 24 -3.20 -1.87 2.19
N LEU A 25 -1.94 -1.66 1.81
CA LEU A 25 -1.54 -0.65 0.82
C LEU A 25 -2.21 -0.90 -0.54
N ARG A 26 -2.27 -2.15 -0.98
CA ARG A 26 -2.86 -2.49 -2.28
C ARG A 26 -4.38 -2.33 -2.29
N ILE A 27 -5.05 -2.59 -1.16
CA ILE A 27 -6.48 -2.30 -0.98
C ILE A 27 -6.74 -0.79 -0.92
N ALA A 28 -5.84 -0.02 -0.32
CA ALA A 28 -5.95 1.44 -0.28
C ALA A 28 -5.86 2.07 -1.68
N ASP A 29 -5.00 1.53 -2.55
CA ASP A 29 -4.83 1.93 -3.95
C ASP A 29 -6.03 1.51 -4.84
N ASP A 30 -6.56 0.29 -4.67
CA ASP A 30 -7.77 -0.18 -5.35
C ASP A 30 -8.75 -0.85 -4.36
N PRO A 31 -9.75 -0.12 -3.85
CA PRO A 31 -10.72 -0.63 -2.89
C PRO A 31 -11.65 -1.75 -3.41
N GLU A 32 -11.69 -1.99 -4.73
CA GLU A 32 -12.49 -3.04 -5.37
C GLU A 32 -11.64 -4.21 -5.88
N VAL A 33 -10.35 -4.24 -5.52
CA VAL A 33 -9.41 -5.26 -5.94
C VAL A 33 -9.89 -6.66 -5.57
N ARG A 34 -9.71 -7.62 -6.49
CA ARG A 34 -10.06 -9.02 -6.23
C ARG A 34 -8.93 -9.69 -5.46
N LEU A 35 -9.29 -10.60 -4.52
CA LEU A 35 -8.31 -11.33 -3.72
C LEU A 35 -7.27 -12.11 -4.55
N ARG A 36 -7.71 -12.68 -5.68
CA ARG A 36 -6.81 -13.34 -6.63
C ARG A 36 -5.78 -12.39 -7.24
N ASP A 37 -6.17 -11.14 -7.53
CA ASP A 37 -5.32 -10.14 -8.17
C ASP A 37 -4.35 -9.55 -7.13
N LEU A 38 -4.80 -9.42 -5.87
CA LEU A 38 -3.94 -9.13 -4.70
C LEU A 38 -2.87 -10.21 -4.52
N ALA A 39 -3.26 -11.48 -4.54
CA ALA A 39 -2.36 -12.62 -4.34
C ALA A 39 -1.26 -12.65 -5.41
N ALA A 40 -1.65 -12.49 -6.67
CA ALA A 40 -0.71 -12.40 -7.79
C ALA A 40 0.22 -11.18 -7.68
N GLY A 41 -0.30 -10.01 -7.30
CA GLY A 41 0.50 -8.79 -7.18
C GLY A 41 1.50 -8.82 -6.02
N ILE A 42 1.16 -9.50 -4.91
CA ILE A 42 2.02 -9.59 -3.71
C ILE A 42 2.97 -10.79 -3.80
N GLY A 43 2.64 -11.81 -4.59
CA GLY A 43 3.43 -13.04 -4.71
C GLY A 43 3.14 -14.05 -3.60
N ILE A 44 1.90 -14.10 -3.10
CA ILE A 44 1.44 -15.06 -2.09
C ILE A 44 0.22 -15.83 -2.58
N THR A 45 -0.20 -16.86 -1.84
CA THR A 45 -1.39 -17.65 -2.21
C THR A 45 -2.67 -16.87 -1.93
N GLU A 46 -3.73 -17.16 -2.69
CA GLU A 46 -5.05 -16.54 -2.45
C GLU A 46 -5.58 -16.85 -1.05
N ARG A 47 -5.31 -18.06 -0.53
CA ARG A 47 -5.64 -18.43 0.85
C ARG A 47 -4.89 -17.57 1.88
N ALA A 48 -3.62 -17.24 1.63
CA ALA A 48 -2.87 -16.35 2.51
C ALA A 48 -3.45 -14.94 2.52
N VAL A 49 -3.84 -14.41 1.36
CA VAL A 49 -4.54 -13.11 1.29
C VAL A 49 -5.86 -13.15 2.04
N GLN A 50 -6.65 -14.22 1.90
CA GLN A 50 -7.92 -14.36 2.63
C GLN A 50 -7.73 -14.31 4.15
N ILE A 51 -6.72 -15.01 4.67
CA ILE A 51 -6.37 -14.98 6.09
C ILE A 51 -5.96 -13.57 6.51
N ILE A 52 -5.06 -12.93 5.77
CA ILE A 52 -4.59 -11.56 6.05
C ILE A 52 -5.75 -10.56 6.06
N VAL A 53 -6.67 -10.65 5.09
CA VAL A 53 -7.85 -9.76 5.04
C VAL A 53 -8.76 -9.99 6.25
N ALA A 54 -8.95 -11.24 6.66
CA ALA A 54 -9.73 -11.54 7.87
C ALA A 54 -9.04 -11.01 9.14
N ASP A 55 -7.71 -11.12 9.23
CA ASP A 55 -6.93 -10.58 10.35
C ASP A 55 -7.01 -9.05 10.41
N LEU A 56 -6.94 -8.37 9.25
CA LEU A 56 -7.12 -6.91 9.14
C LEU A 56 -8.55 -6.47 9.48
N GLU A 57 -9.57 -7.24 9.07
CA GLU A 57 -10.97 -6.99 9.40
C GLU A 57 -11.22 -7.15 10.91
N ALA A 58 -10.74 -8.25 11.50
CA ALA A 58 -10.82 -8.50 12.94
C ALA A 58 -10.05 -7.46 13.78
N ALA A 59 -9.01 -6.87 13.20
CA ALA A 59 -8.25 -5.77 13.79
C ALA A 59 -8.94 -4.41 13.74
N GLY A 60 -10.01 -4.28 12.94
CA GLY A 60 -10.67 -3.00 12.67
C GLY A 60 -9.98 -2.14 11.61
N TYR A 61 -8.87 -2.59 11.00
CA TYR A 61 -8.18 -1.81 9.96
C TYR A 61 -9.02 -1.63 8.71
N LEU A 62 -9.90 -2.58 8.40
CA LEU A 62 -10.80 -2.48 7.27
C LEU A 62 -12.15 -3.11 7.55
N THR A 63 -13.11 -2.75 6.73
CA THR A 63 -14.41 -3.40 6.63
C THR A 63 -14.63 -3.89 5.21
N ARG A 64 -15.39 -4.98 5.06
CA ARG A 64 -15.76 -5.53 3.76
C ARG A 64 -17.26 -5.44 3.55
N THR A 65 -17.67 -4.80 2.45
CA THR A 65 -19.07 -4.71 2.04
C THR A 65 -19.27 -5.37 0.68
N ARG A 66 -20.31 -6.19 0.55
CA ARG A 66 -20.66 -6.80 -0.73
C ARG A 66 -21.44 -5.83 -1.60
N VAL A 67 -20.90 -5.48 -2.76
CA VAL A 67 -21.52 -4.62 -3.78
C VAL A 67 -21.77 -5.47 -5.02
N GLY A 68 -22.99 -6.02 -5.11
CA GLY A 68 -23.39 -6.95 -6.17
C GLY A 68 -22.57 -8.25 -6.15
N ARG A 69 -21.77 -8.47 -7.20
CA ARG A 69 -20.88 -9.65 -7.33
C ARG A 69 -19.48 -9.43 -6.77
N ARG A 70 -19.16 -8.21 -6.32
CA ARG A 70 -17.82 -7.85 -5.84
C ARG A 70 -17.85 -7.47 -4.37
N ASN A 71 -16.69 -7.54 -3.74
CA ASN A 71 -16.45 -6.92 -2.45
C ASN A 71 -15.86 -5.52 -2.69
N ARG A 72 -16.27 -4.57 -1.87
CA ARG A 72 -15.61 -3.28 -1.70
C ARG A 72 -15.05 -3.23 -0.28
N TYR A 73 -13.80 -2.84 -0.17
CA TYR A 73 -13.11 -2.68 1.09
C TYR A 73 -13.10 -1.21 1.48
N THR A 74 -13.26 -0.93 2.76
CA THR A 74 -13.11 0.43 3.30
C THR A 74 -12.12 0.37 4.45
N ILE A 75 -11.03 1.12 4.35
CA ILE A 75 -9.99 1.17 5.38
C ILE A 75 -10.34 2.25 6.39
N ASP A 76 -10.12 1.96 7.67
CA ASP A 76 -10.12 2.96 8.73
C ASP A 76 -8.67 3.44 8.97
N PRO A 77 -8.30 4.65 8.50
CA PRO A 77 -6.95 5.14 8.64
C PRO A 77 -6.60 5.54 10.07
N THR A 78 -7.58 5.63 10.98
CA THR A 78 -7.37 6.11 12.36
C THR A 78 -6.88 5.02 13.31
N VAL A 79 -6.98 3.74 12.90
CA VAL A 79 -6.55 2.61 13.71
C VAL A 79 -5.03 2.63 13.88
N ALA A 80 -4.56 2.63 15.13
CA ALA A 80 -3.14 2.64 15.46
C ALA A 80 -2.41 1.39 14.98
N LEU A 81 -1.11 1.52 14.68
CA LEU A 81 -0.24 0.38 14.43
C LEU A 81 -0.12 -0.48 15.70
N ARG A 82 -0.19 -1.81 15.54
CA ARG A 82 -0.27 -2.76 16.68
C ARG A 82 1.00 -2.84 17.53
N HIS A 83 2.17 -2.47 17.00
CA HIS A 83 3.42 -2.64 17.73
C HIS A 83 3.50 -1.61 18.88
N PRO A 84 3.90 -1.97 20.11
CA PRO A 84 3.89 -1.05 21.26
C PRO A 84 4.66 0.26 21.02
N ASN A 85 5.75 0.18 20.24
CA ASN A 85 6.56 1.36 19.88
C ASN A 85 5.92 2.24 18.80
N GLU A 86 4.88 1.74 18.14
CA GLU A 86 4.18 2.38 17.01
C GLU A 86 2.72 2.70 17.35
N ALA A 87 2.25 2.37 18.57
CA ALA A 87 0.87 2.54 19.02
C ALA A 87 0.39 4.01 19.03
N GLY A 88 1.32 4.97 18.92
CA GLY A 88 1.01 6.39 18.75
C GLY A 88 0.77 6.82 17.30
N HIS A 89 1.00 5.95 16.31
CA HIS A 89 0.88 6.28 14.89
C HIS A 89 -0.33 5.59 14.26
N PRO A 90 -1.29 6.35 13.71
CA PRO A 90 -2.38 5.79 12.93
C PRO A 90 -1.84 5.12 11.67
N VAL A 91 -2.50 4.05 11.23
CA VAL A 91 -2.15 3.36 9.97
C VAL A 91 -2.26 4.28 8.76
N GLY A 92 -3.07 5.35 8.86
CA GLY A 92 -3.16 6.42 7.87
C GLY A 92 -1.82 7.08 7.56
N ASP A 93 -0.90 7.19 8.51
CA ASP A 93 0.44 7.76 8.26
C ASP A 93 1.25 6.87 7.31
N LEU A 94 1.17 5.55 7.52
CA LEU A 94 1.77 4.57 6.61
C LEU A 94 1.15 4.66 5.22
N LEU A 95 -0.19 4.74 5.13
CA LEU A 95 -0.87 4.86 3.84
C LEU A 95 -0.44 6.13 3.11
N THR A 96 -0.41 7.26 3.83
CA THR A 96 0.01 8.56 3.31
C THR A 96 1.43 8.48 2.75
N ALA A 97 2.38 7.93 3.52
CA ALA A 97 3.79 7.83 3.12
C ALA A 97 4.03 7.01 1.84
N PHE A 98 3.18 6.03 1.54
CA PHE A 98 3.36 5.13 0.40
C PHE A 98 2.44 5.41 -0.80
N LEU A 99 1.29 6.06 -0.57
CA LEU A 99 0.33 6.41 -1.62
C LEU A 99 0.54 7.83 -2.15
N HIS A 100 1.15 8.73 -1.36
CA HIS A 100 1.65 10.01 -1.86
C HIS A 100 3.02 9.84 -2.51
N ARG A 101 3.01 9.36 -3.75
CA ARG A 101 4.08 9.66 -4.68
C ARG A 101 3.68 10.91 -5.45
N GLU A 102 3.77 12.08 -4.81
CA GLU A 102 3.80 13.32 -5.58
C GLU A 102 5.07 13.30 -6.44
N ASP A 103 4.90 13.66 -7.72
CA ASP A 103 5.99 13.88 -8.64
C ASP A 103 7.09 14.73 -7.96
N PRO A 104 8.39 14.44 -8.20
CA PRO A 104 9.42 15.35 -7.75
C PRO A 104 9.04 16.77 -8.18
N PRO A 105 9.11 17.79 -7.30
CA PRO A 105 8.88 19.17 -7.75
C PRO A 105 9.79 19.38 -8.96
N ALA A 106 9.19 19.74 -10.09
CA ALA A 106 9.93 20.09 -11.28
C ALA A 106 11.05 21.07 -10.87
N PRO A 107 12.27 20.94 -11.40
CA PRO A 107 13.40 21.77 -10.98
C PRO A 107 13.21 23.22 -11.47
N GLU A 108 12.27 23.96 -10.88
CA GLU A 108 11.99 25.37 -11.17
C GLU A 108 12.88 26.31 -10.34
N ARG A 109 14.14 25.93 -10.12
CA ARG A 109 15.15 26.77 -9.44
C ARG A 109 16.57 26.60 -9.99
N ALA A 110 16.71 26.21 -11.26
CA ALA A 110 17.99 26.36 -11.98
C ALA A 110 17.98 27.51 -13.00
N GLU A 111 16.81 28.07 -13.33
CA GLU A 111 16.70 29.24 -14.23
C GLU A 111 16.83 30.59 -13.53
N ALA A 112 16.77 30.64 -12.20
CA ALA A 112 16.91 31.90 -11.46
C ALA A 112 18.36 32.36 -11.25
N ASP A 113 19.37 31.51 -11.46
CA ASP A 113 20.79 31.87 -11.26
C ASP A 113 21.54 32.21 -12.57
N ALA A 114 20.90 32.03 -13.72
CA ALA A 114 21.45 32.46 -15.02
C ALA A 114 21.14 33.94 -15.34
N ALA A 115 20.23 34.59 -14.59
CA ALA A 115 19.85 35.99 -14.77
C ALA A 115 20.64 36.97 -13.89
N ALA A 116 21.61 36.50 -13.10
CA ALA A 116 22.36 37.31 -12.14
C ALA A 116 23.88 37.13 -12.26
N ARG A 117 24.42 37.28 -13.47
CA ARG A 117 25.83 37.70 -13.62
C ARG A 117 25.92 38.89 -14.58
N PRO A 118 26.50 40.03 -14.13
CA PRO A 118 26.74 41.19 -14.99
C PRO A 118 27.83 40.94 -16.03
#